data_AF-A0A4Q1K418-F1
#
_entry.id   AF-A0A4Q1K418-F1
#
_cell.length_a   1.000
_cell.length_b   1.000
_cell.length_c   1.000
_cell.angle_alpha   90.00
_cell.angle_beta   90.00
_cell.angle_gamma   90.00
#
_symmetry.space_group_name_H-M   'P 1'
#
loop_
_entity.id
_entity.type
_entity.pdbx_description
1 polymer ?
#
loop_
_entity_poly.entity_id
_entity_poly.type
_entity_poly.pdbx_seq_one_letter_code
_entity_poly.pdbx_strand_id
1 'polypeptide(L)'
;MGFWNTFFGKKKREEGVLQSNNSITKFTVDTSNTAEKFKEFTQETIDFLIPTLVRFNDLEREICARSEALKNPYQPNQVQPREDELWAEYSQRHNDLLREVMIEPEFNRSLAFGIPTRYDYLYRPDLQLFITQKSEQRATLEFHYTHGITRYEQFVVKKENNQWKLASKKYRFSPDDSWRRDDI
;
A
#
# COMPACT_ATOMS: atom_id res chain seq x y z
N MET A 1 -47.08 -1.40 29.68
CA MET A 1 -46.84 -2.39 28.61
C MET A 1 -46.84 -1.62 27.31
N GLY A 2 -45.68 -1.35 26.69
CA GLY A 2 -45.12 -2.17 25.60
C GLY A 2 -46.05 -2.06 24.38
N PHE A 3 -45.70 -1.46 23.25
CA PHE A 3 -44.64 -1.90 22.35
C PHE A 3 -44.17 -0.77 21.43
N TRP A 4 -42.86 -0.76 21.18
CA TRP A 4 -42.18 0.03 20.16
C TRP A 4 -42.28 -0.70 18.82
N ASN A 5 -42.65 0.00 17.74
CA ASN A 5 -42.44 -0.47 16.38
C ASN A 5 -41.18 0.20 15.82
N THR A 6 -40.12 -0.60 15.73
CA THR A 6 -38.86 -0.32 15.04
C THR A 6 -39.13 -0.32 13.53
N PHE A 7 -38.94 0.83 12.89
CA PHE A 7 -38.76 0.94 11.44
C PHE A 7 -37.57 1.84 11.17
N PHE A 8 -36.98 1.69 9.98
CA PHE A 8 -35.72 2.26 9.48
C PHE A 8 -34.49 1.46 9.90
N GLY A 9 -33.73 0.86 9.00
CA GLY A 9 -33.74 0.85 7.54
C GLY A 9 -32.38 0.28 7.15
N LYS A 10 -32.34 -0.87 6.47
CA LYS A 10 -31.09 -1.43 5.96
C LYS A 10 -30.51 -0.44 4.94
N LYS A 11 -29.48 0.30 5.36
CA LYS A 11 -28.68 1.15 4.48
C LYS A 11 -28.05 0.23 3.42
N LYS A 12 -28.45 0.39 2.15
CA LYS A 12 -27.80 -0.28 1.02
C LYS A 12 -26.31 0.12 1.04
N ARG A 13 -25.42 -0.88 1.05
CA ARG A 13 -23.98 -0.68 0.84
C ARG A 13 -23.79 -0.24 -0.61
N GLU A 14 -23.19 0.91 -0.80
CA GLU A 14 -22.73 1.36 -2.11
C GLU A 14 -21.32 0.81 -2.29
N GLU A 15 -21.21 -0.31 -3.01
CA GLU A 15 -19.92 -0.84 -3.48
C GLU A 15 -19.53 -0.03 -4.73
N GLY A 16 -18.53 0.84 -4.59
CA GLY A 16 -18.00 1.63 -5.69
C GLY A 16 -16.77 0.95 -6.30
N VAL A 17 -16.81 0.64 -7.59
CA VAL A 17 -15.62 0.23 -8.35
C VAL A 17 -14.95 1.49 -8.88
N LEU A 18 -13.87 1.93 -8.25
CA LEU A 18 -13.05 3.04 -8.75
C LEU A 18 -11.95 2.49 -9.67
N GLN A 19 -11.88 3.05 -10.88
CA GLN A 19 -10.81 2.76 -11.84
C GLN A 19 -9.74 3.85 -11.69
N SER A 20 -8.56 3.51 -11.18
CA SER A 20 -7.39 4.39 -11.32
C SER A 20 -6.76 4.15 -12.70
N ASN A 21 -6.40 5.23 -13.40
CA ASN A 21 -5.93 5.20 -14.80
C ASN A 21 -4.50 4.70 -15.00
N ASN A 22 -4.05 3.74 -14.19
CA ASN A 22 -2.87 2.93 -14.46
C ASN A 22 -3.26 1.48 -14.26
N SER A 23 -2.74 0.57 -15.09
CA SER A 23 -3.08 -0.85 -15.26
C SER A 23 -3.02 -1.72 -13.98
N ILE A 24 -3.84 -1.38 -13.02
CA ILE A 24 -4.03 -2.06 -11.74
C ILE A 24 -5.38 -2.75 -11.84
N THR A 25 -5.42 -4.04 -11.50
CA THR A 25 -6.67 -4.81 -11.44
C THR A 25 -7.73 -4.06 -10.64
N LYS A 26 -8.98 -4.14 -11.08
CA LYS A 26 -10.13 -3.56 -10.38
C LYS A 26 -10.18 -4.13 -8.95
N PHE A 27 -9.81 -3.34 -7.95
CA PHE A 27 -10.01 -3.65 -6.55
C PHE A 27 -11.29 -3.00 -6.05
N THR A 28 -11.89 -3.59 -5.03
CA THR A 28 -13.13 -3.06 -4.43
C THR A 28 -12.76 -1.95 -3.45
N VAL A 29 -13.36 -0.76 -3.60
CA VAL A 29 -13.14 0.35 -2.67
C VAL A 29 -14.37 0.50 -1.77
N ASP A 30 -14.15 0.42 -0.46
CA ASP A 30 -15.16 0.68 0.55
C ASP A 30 -14.88 2.03 1.23
N THR A 31 -15.80 2.98 1.03
CA THR A 31 -15.78 4.31 1.64
C THR A 31 -16.90 4.50 2.68
N SER A 32 -17.53 3.43 3.15
CA SER A 32 -18.72 3.49 4.03
C SER A 32 -18.48 4.20 5.36
N ASN A 33 -17.23 4.23 5.83
CA ASN A 33 -16.81 4.92 7.04
C ASN A 33 -16.37 6.38 6.80
N THR A 34 -16.40 6.87 5.56
CA THR A 34 -16.05 8.25 5.22
C THR A 34 -17.31 9.10 5.09
N ALA A 35 -17.33 10.26 5.78
CA ALA A 35 -18.44 11.20 5.68
C ALA A 35 -18.53 11.80 4.27
N GLU A 36 -19.76 12.06 3.78
CA GLU A 36 -20.03 12.53 2.40
C GLU A 36 -19.16 13.74 1.99
N LYS A 37 -19.03 14.71 2.90
CA LYS A 37 -18.22 15.93 2.72
C LYS A 37 -16.73 15.69 2.48
N PHE A 38 -16.26 14.47 2.66
CA PHE A 38 -14.86 14.11 2.51
C PHE A 38 -14.58 13.15 1.35
N LYS A 39 -15.61 12.74 0.61
CA LYS A 39 -15.47 11.82 -0.52
C LYS A 39 -14.57 12.36 -1.63
N GLU A 40 -14.51 13.68 -1.83
CA GLU A 40 -13.62 14.30 -2.81
C GLU A 40 -12.13 14.10 -2.44
N PHE A 41 -11.78 14.20 -1.16
CA PHE A 41 -10.41 13.96 -0.67
C PHE A 41 -10.01 12.49 -0.69
N THR A 42 -11.00 11.57 -0.65
CA THR A 42 -10.76 10.14 -0.80
C THR A 42 -10.11 9.84 -2.15
N GLN A 43 -10.62 10.42 -3.23
CA GLN A 43 -10.06 10.18 -4.56
C GLN A 43 -8.64 10.76 -4.68
N GLU A 44 -8.41 11.99 -4.21
CA GLU A 44 -7.05 12.58 -4.17
C GLU A 44 -6.05 11.67 -3.45
N THR A 45 -6.50 11.04 -2.36
CA THR A 45 -5.63 10.19 -1.56
C THR A 45 -5.31 8.86 -2.27
N ILE A 46 -6.28 8.28 -2.97
CA ILE A 46 -6.05 7.09 -3.81
C ILE A 46 -5.06 7.44 -4.94
N ASP A 47 -5.30 8.57 -5.61
CA ASP A 47 -4.49 9.06 -6.72
C ASP A 47 -3.05 9.40 -6.30
N PHE A 48 -2.83 9.68 -5.01
CA PHE A 48 -1.49 9.79 -4.45
C PHE A 48 -0.89 8.43 -4.08
N LEU A 49 -1.59 7.64 -3.26
CA LEU A 49 -1.00 6.46 -2.62
C LEU A 49 -0.75 5.34 -3.63
N ILE A 50 -1.71 5.07 -4.50
CA ILE A 50 -1.62 3.92 -5.40
C ILE A 50 -0.45 4.05 -6.38
N PRO A 51 -0.27 5.17 -7.10
CA PRO A 51 0.91 5.36 -7.95
C PRO A 51 2.23 5.34 -7.16
N THR A 52 2.22 5.83 -5.92
CA THR A 52 3.39 5.77 -5.03
C THR A 52 3.80 4.32 -4.77
N LEU A 53 2.87 3.45 -4.38
CA LEU A 53 3.15 2.04 -4.11
C LEU A 53 3.58 1.29 -5.38
N VAL A 54 3.00 1.63 -6.53
CA VAL A 54 3.42 1.08 -7.83
C VAL A 54 4.87 1.45 -8.13
N ARG A 55 5.32 2.68 -7.87
CA ARG A 55 6.73 3.07 -8.08
C ARG A 55 7.71 2.25 -7.23
N PHE A 56 7.38 1.98 -5.96
CA PHE A 56 8.19 1.09 -5.13
C PHE A 56 8.19 -0.34 -5.68
N ASN A 57 7.02 -0.83 -6.07
CA ASN A 57 6.88 -2.16 -6.65
C ASN A 57 7.73 -2.35 -7.91
N ASP A 58 7.67 -1.37 -8.82
CA ASP A 58 8.35 -1.43 -10.11
C ASP A 58 9.86 -1.33 -9.94
N LEU A 59 10.33 -0.49 -8.99
CA LEU A 59 11.75 -0.47 -8.60
C LEU A 59 12.21 -1.84 -8.10
N GLU A 60 11.45 -2.47 -7.19
CA GLU A 60 11.81 -3.78 -6.65
C GLU A 60 11.82 -4.86 -7.74
N ARG A 61 10.83 -4.85 -8.65
CA ARG A 61 10.75 -5.77 -9.78
C ARG A 61 11.93 -5.61 -10.74
N GLU A 62 12.30 -4.37 -11.07
CA GLU A 62 13.45 -4.08 -11.94
C GLU A 62 14.75 -4.63 -11.33
N ILE A 63 15.00 -4.34 -10.06
CA ILE A 63 16.19 -4.79 -9.34
C ILE A 63 16.21 -6.32 -9.24
N CYS A 64 15.07 -6.95 -8.96
CA CYS A 64 15.00 -8.41 -8.89
C CYS A 64 15.31 -9.06 -10.24
N ALA A 65 14.72 -8.56 -11.34
CA ALA A 65 15.01 -9.07 -12.69
C ALA A 65 16.49 -8.92 -13.07
N ARG A 66 17.13 -7.80 -12.70
CA ARG A 66 18.55 -7.57 -12.91
C ARG A 66 19.42 -8.50 -12.06
N SER A 67 19.04 -8.76 -10.81
CA SER A 67 19.71 -9.72 -9.93
C SER A 67 19.62 -11.14 -10.47
N GLU A 68 18.45 -11.55 -10.97
CA GLU A 68 18.27 -12.85 -11.62
C GLU A 68 19.13 -13.00 -12.87
N ALA A 69 19.27 -11.95 -13.69
CA ALA A 69 20.13 -11.95 -14.86
C ALA A 69 21.63 -12.08 -14.53
N LEU A 70 22.05 -11.72 -13.31
CA LEU A 70 23.42 -11.89 -12.83
C LEU A 70 23.70 -13.33 -12.33
N LYS A 71 22.68 -14.14 -12.05
CA LYS A 71 22.86 -15.47 -11.47
C LYS A 71 23.59 -16.42 -12.41
N ASN A 72 24.73 -16.94 -11.94
CA ASN A 72 25.38 -18.09 -12.55
C ASN A 72 24.61 -19.38 -12.21
N PRO A 73 24.04 -20.10 -13.20
CA PRO A 73 23.25 -21.31 -12.95
C PRO A 73 24.09 -22.46 -12.36
N TYR A 74 25.41 -22.45 -12.53
CA TYR A 74 26.31 -23.46 -11.99
C TYR A 74 26.71 -23.19 -10.53
N GLN A 75 26.58 -21.94 -10.09
CA GLN A 75 26.92 -21.49 -8.73
C GLN A 75 25.84 -20.51 -8.22
N PRO A 76 24.58 -20.95 -8.13
CA PRO A 76 23.44 -20.05 -7.88
C PRO A 76 23.43 -19.48 -6.46
N ASN A 77 24.14 -20.12 -5.52
CA ASN A 77 24.19 -19.73 -4.11
C ASN A 77 25.41 -18.85 -3.77
N GLN A 78 26.23 -18.49 -4.77
CA GLN A 78 27.36 -17.58 -4.56
C GLN A 78 26.92 -16.13 -4.85
N VAL A 79 27.54 -15.19 -4.15
CA VAL A 79 27.39 -13.75 -4.46
C VAL A 79 27.88 -13.53 -5.88
N GLN A 80 27.01 -12.99 -6.73
CA GLN A 80 27.32 -12.79 -8.12
C GLN A 80 28.18 -11.52 -8.28
N PRO A 81 29.08 -11.47 -9.26
CA PRO A 81 29.79 -10.24 -9.57
C PRO A 81 28.80 -9.09 -9.81
N ARG A 82 29.08 -7.91 -9.22
CA ARG A 82 28.26 -6.68 -9.33
C ARG A 82 26.91 -6.72 -8.60
N GLU A 83 26.64 -7.76 -7.82
CA GLU A 83 25.45 -7.81 -6.97
C GLU A 83 25.50 -6.71 -5.89
N ASP A 84 26.69 -6.39 -5.37
CA ASP A 84 26.93 -5.28 -4.44
C ASP A 84 26.62 -3.90 -5.04
N GLU A 85 27.02 -3.65 -6.29
CA GLU A 85 26.67 -2.44 -7.04
C GLU A 85 25.15 -2.30 -7.17
N LEU A 86 24.46 -3.42 -7.47
CA LEU A 86 23.01 -3.46 -7.61
C LEU A 86 22.29 -3.19 -6.28
N TRP A 87 22.79 -3.75 -5.17
CA TRP A 87 22.27 -3.45 -3.82
C TRP A 87 22.45 -1.99 -3.43
N ALA A 88 23.61 -1.39 -3.74
CA ALA A 88 23.88 0.02 -3.48
C ALA A 88 22.94 0.92 -4.30
N GLU A 89 22.75 0.62 -5.58
CA GLU A 89 21.82 1.32 -6.46
C GLU A 89 20.37 1.22 -5.94
N TYR A 90 19.93 0.02 -5.58
CA TYR A 90 18.59 -0.19 -5.04
C TYR A 90 18.37 0.62 -3.76
N SER A 91 19.31 0.54 -2.82
CA SER A 91 19.24 1.29 -1.57
C SER A 91 19.16 2.80 -1.81
N GLN A 92 19.98 3.33 -2.73
CA GLN A 92 19.96 4.74 -3.09
C GLN A 92 18.59 5.15 -3.68
N ARG A 93 18.14 4.45 -4.73
CA ARG A 93 16.89 4.77 -5.43
C ARG A 93 15.67 4.62 -4.52
N HIS A 94 15.64 3.59 -3.68
CA HIS A 94 14.58 3.40 -2.69
C HIS A 94 14.54 4.56 -1.69
N ASN A 95 15.69 4.97 -1.17
CA ASN A 95 15.77 6.08 -0.23
C ASN A 95 15.40 7.43 -0.87
N ASP A 96 15.71 7.64 -2.15
CA ASP A 96 15.26 8.81 -2.90
C ASP A 96 13.73 8.85 -3.06
N LEU A 97 13.10 7.70 -3.34
CA LEU A 97 11.64 7.59 -3.34
C LEU A 97 11.06 7.91 -1.95
N LEU A 98 11.63 7.38 -0.87
CA LEU A 98 11.17 7.66 0.50
C LEU A 98 11.20 9.15 0.82
N ARG A 99 12.28 9.86 0.45
CA ARG A 99 12.39 11.33 0.65
C ARG A 99 11.32 12.10 -0.10
N GLU A 100 10.95 11.63 -1.28
CA GLU A 100 9.94 12.28 -2.10
C GLU A 100 8.54 12.12 -1.50
N VAL A 101 8.22 10.97 -0.91
CA VAL A 101 6.83 10.64 -0.56
C VAL A 101 6.53 10.65 0.92
N MET A 102 7.52 10.48 1.80
CA MET A 102 7.31 10.44 3.25
C MET A 102 7.45 11.81 3.90
N ILE A 103 6.73 12.00 5.01
CA ILE A 103 6.87 13.16 5.90
C ILE A 103 8.21 13.07 6.67
N GLU A 104 8.41 11.92 7.32
CA GLU A 104 9.62 11.61 8.08
C GLU A 104 10.17 10.29 7.54
N PRO A 105 11.04 10.31 6.50
CA PRO A 105 11.58 9.09 5.93
C PRO A 105 12.52 8.41 6.93
N GLU A 106 12.26 7.13 7.18
CA GLU A 106 13.20 6.24 7.88
C GLU A 106 13.94 5.41 6.85
N PHE A 107 15.25 5.63 6.73
CA PHE A 107 16.08 4.90 5.78
C PHE A 107 16.36 3.49 6.32
N ASN A 108 15.76 2.49 5.67
CA ASN A 108 15.90 1.10 6.04
C ASN A 108 17.30 0.58 5.69
N ARG A 109 18.01 0.05 6.69
CA ARG A 109 19.35 -0.57 6.51
C ARG A 109 19.29 -2.04 6.09
N SER A 110 18.11 -2.65 6.17
CA SER A 110 17.82 -4.06 5.90
C SER A 110 16.83 -4.19 4.76
N LEU A 111 17.04 -3.43 3.67
CA LEU A 111 16.25 -3.57 2.46
C LEU A 111 16.45 -4.97 1.87
N ALA A 112 15.35 -5.54 1.39
CA ALA A 112 15.34 -6.77 0.61
C ALA A 112 14.51 -6.52 -0.65
N PHE A 113 14.82 -7.28 -1.69
CA PHE A 113 13.99 -7.37 -2.89
C PHE A 113 13.77 -8.85 -3.23
N GLY A 114 12.61 -9.17 -3.81
CA GLY A 114 12.32 -10.54 -4.25
C GLY A 114 11.02 -10.66 -5.03
N ILE A 115 10.69 -11.89 -5.43
CA ILE A 115 9.40 -12.24 -6.04
C ILE A 115 8.63 -13.16 -5.09
N PRO A 116 7.36 -12.87 -4.76
CA PRO A 116 6.62 -11.65 -5.14
C PRO A 116 7.22 -10.39 -4.48
N THR A 117 7.12 -9.26 -5.17
CA THR A 117 7.53 -7.96 -4.64
C THR A 117 6.60 -7.51 -3.51
N ARG A 118 7.07 -6.56 -2.69
CA ARG A 118 6.38 -6.08 -1.49
C ARG A 118 4.93 -5.66 -1.76
N TYR A 119 4.69 -4.97 -2.87
CA TYR A 119 3.39 -4.42 -3.25
C TYR A 119 2.74 -5.18 -4.41
N ASP A 120 3.18 -6.42 -4.69
CA ASP A 120 2.60 -7.27 -5.74
C ASP A 120 1.10 -7.52 -5.54
N TYR A 121 0.63 -7.45 -4.29
CA TYR A 121 -0.78 -7.59 -3.93
C TYR A 121 -1.70 -6.55 -4.59
N LEU A 122 -1.17 -5.41 -5.08
CA LEU A 122 -1.94 -4.40 -5.81
C LEU A 122 -2.59 -4.98 -7.08
N TYR A 123 -1.97 -6.01 -7.66
CA TYR A 123 -2.43 -6.64 -8.90
C TYR A 123 -3.35 -7.84 -8.67
N ARG A 124 -3.82 -8.04 -7.42
CA ARG A 124 -4.62 -9.21 -7.07
C ARG A 124 -6.11 -8.92 -7.11
N PRO A 125 -6.92 -9.84 -7.64
CA PRO A 125 -8.36 -9.62 -7.82
C PRO A 125 -9.15 -9.61 -6.50
N ASP A 126 -8.61 -10.21 -5.45
CA ASP A 126 -9.21 -10.27 -4.11
C ASP A 126 -8.87 -9.05 -3.23
N LEU A 127 -8.13 -8.07 -3.77
CA LEU A 127 -7.77 -6.87 -3.04
C LEU A 127 -9.00 -6.02 -2.71
N GLN A 128 -9.12 -5.67 -1.44
CA GLN A 128 -10.10 -4.72 -0.94
C GLN A 128 -9.40 -3.54 -0.30
N LEU A 129 -9.87 -2.33 -0.61
CA LEU A 129 -9.35 -1.08 -0.07
C LEU A 129 -10.42 -0.41 0.77
N PHE A 130 -10.15 -0.24 2.07
CA PHE A 130 -11.01 0.48 3.00
C PHE A 130 -10.41 1.85 3.28
N ILE A 131 -11.21 2.90 3.12
CA ILE A 131 -10.74 4.27 3.31
C ILE A 131 -11.53 4.96 4.41
N THR A 132 -10.80 5.48 5.38
CA THR A 132 -11.33 6.30 6.46
C THR A 132 -10.68 7.69 6.41
N GLN A 133 -11.40 8.67 5.87
CA GLN A 133 -10.99 10.06 5.95
C GLN A 133 -11.36 10.62 7.33
N LYS A 134 -10.36 11.05 8.12
CA LYS A 134 -10.58 11.66 9.44
C LYS A 134 -10.70 13.18 9.37
N SER A 135 -10.01 13.80 8.42
CA SER A 135 -10.08 15.24 8.12
C SER A 135 -9.61 15.50 6.68
N GLU A 136 -9.78 16.73 6.19
CA GLU A 136 -9.26 17.18 4.88
C GLU A 136 -7.74 17.00 4.74
N GLN A 137 -7.02 16.86 5.86
CA GLN A 137 -5.57 16.76 5.91
C GLN A 137 -5.07 15.38 6.32
N ARG A 138 -5.95 14.40 6.60
CA ARG A 138 -5.54 13.08 7.08
C ARG A 138 -6.50 11.97 6.69
N ALA A 139 -5.94 10.94 6.07
CA ALA A 139 -6.64 9.74 5.69
C ALA A 139 -5.94 8.48 6.23
N THR A 140 -6.70 7.40 6.32
CA THR A 140 -6.20 6.06 6.58
C THR A 140 -6.74 5.12 5.53
N LEU A 141 -5.84 4.37 4.88
CA LEU A 141 -6.13 3.44 3.81
C LEU A 141 -5.71 2.05 4.28
N GLU A 142 -6.63 1.11 4.27
CA GLU A 142 -6.40 -0.27 4.70
C GLU A 142 -6.61 -1.22 3.52
N PHE A 143 -5.56 -1.95 3.16
CA PHE A 143 -5.58 -2.99 2.13
C PHE A 143 -5.77 -4.34 2.78
N HIS A 144 -6.80 -5.07 2.34
CA HIS A 144 -7.08 -6.43 2.78
C HIS A 144 -6.92 -7.36 1.58
N TYR A 145 -6.11 -8.40 1.74
CA TYR A 145 -5.84 -9.38 0.69
C TYR A 145 -5.41 -10.73 1.30
N THR A 146 -5.49 -11.80 0.52
CA THR A 146 -5.07 -13.14 0.99
C THR A 146 -3.89 -13.67 0.19
N HIS A 147 -2.69 -13.74 0.80
CA HIS A 147 -1.48 -14.34 0.21
C HIS A 147 -0.99 -15.51 1.06
N GLY A 148 -1.53 -16.72 0.81
CA GLY A 148 -1.39 -17.89 1.68
C GLY A 148 -2.18 -17.74 2.98
N ILE A 149 -2.00 -16.62 3.68
CA ILE A 149 -2.78 -16.15 4.82
C ILE A 149 -3.43 -14.79 4.52
N THR A 150 -4.49 -14.45 5.23
CA THR A 150 -5.08 -13.12 5.18
C THR A 150 -4.11 -12.09 5.76
N ARG A 151 -3.99 -10.95 5.09
CA ARG A 151 -3.12 -9.84 5.48
C ARG A 151 -3.86 -8.53 5.42
N TYR A 152 -3.45 -7.64 6.31
CA TYR A 152 -3.98 -6.29 6.42
C TYR A 152 -2.81 -5.33 6.46
N GLU A 153 -2.79 -4.37 5.55
CA GLU A 153 -1.81 -3.29 5.53
C GLU A 153 -2.52 -1.95 5.67
N GLN A 154 -2.02 -1.10 6.56
CA GLN A 154 -2.58 0.21 6.81
C GLN A 154 -1.55 1.28 6.48
N PHE A 155 -1.97 2.23 5.66
CA PHE A 155 -1.22 3.44 5.33
C PHE A 155 -1.93 4.64 5.91
N VAL A 156 -1.17 5.49 6.60
CA VAL A 156 -1.63 6.80 7.05
C VAL A 156 -0.99 7.83 6.16
N VAL A 157 -1.80 8.63 5.49
CA VAL A 157 -1.34 9.80 4.75
C VAL A 157 -1.76 11.08 5.47
N LYS A 158 -0.95 12.12 5.31
CA LYS A 158 -1.32 13.47 5.72
C LYS A 158 -0.99 14.47 4.62
N LYS A 159 -1.66 15.61 4.64
CA LYS A 159 -1.41 16.73 3.73
C LYS A 159 -0.42 17.69 4.40
N GLU A 160 0.73 17.89 3.78
CA GLU A 160 1.73 18.90 4.15
C GLU A 160 1.96 19.84 2.98
N ASN A 161 1.94 21.15 3.21
CA ASN A 161 2.09 22.17 2.15
C ASN A 161 1.17 21.91 0.95
N ASN A 162 -0.07 21.51 1.22
CA ASN A 162 -1.09 21.14 0.22
C ASN A 162 -0.76 19.90 -0.64
N GLN A 163 0.26 19.11 -0.28
CA GLN A 163 0.62 17.85 -0.93
C GLN A 163 0.41 16.66 0.00
N TRP A 164 -0.12 15.56 -0.53
CA TRP A 164 -0.24 14.31 0.23
C TRP A 164 1.14 13.67 0.42
N LYS A 165 1.39 13.17 1.62
CA LYS A 165 2.62 12.48 2.03
C LYS A 165 2.28 11.29 2.92
N LEU A 166 3.11 10.25 2.83
CA LEU A 166 3.05 9.06 3.69
C LEU A 166 3.58 9.39 5.09
N ALA A 167 2.76 9.17 6.10
CA ALA A 167 3.14 9.38 7.50
C ALA A 167 3.58 8.07 8.17
N SER A 168 2.93 6.95 7.88
CA SER A 168 3.29 5.65 8.45
C SER A 168 2.66 4.48 7.70
N LYS A 169 3.34 3.34 7.71
CA LYS A 169 2.78 2.03 7.34
C LYS A 169 2.69 1.12 8.56
N LYS A 170 1.66 0.27 8.58
CA LYS A 170 1.45 -0.77 9.60
C LYS A 170 0.89 -2.02 8.95
N TYR A 171 1.01 -3.15 9.64
CA TYR A 171 0.43 -4.42 9.22
C TYR A 171 -0.15 -5.21 10.39
N ARG A 172 -1.01 -6.18 10.07
CA ARG A 172 -1.50 -7.23 10.98
C ARG A 172 -1.95 -8.47 10.17
N PHE A 173 -2.14 -9.61 10.84
CA PHE A 173 -2.54 -10.86 10.19
C PHE A 173 -3.97 -11.30 10.53
N SER A 174 -4.51 -10.84 11.66
CA SER A 174 -5.90 -11.02 12.05
C SER A 174 -6.61 -9.69 12.30
N PRO A 175 -7.94 -9.58 12.10
CA PRO A 175 -8.72 -8.42 12.55
C PRO A 175 -8.58 -8.13 14.06
N ASP A 176 -8.32 -9.17 14.86
CA ASP A 176 -8.19 -9.08 16.32
C ASP A 176 -6.76 -8.73 16.77
N ASP A 177 -5.80 -8.76 15.85
CA ASP A 177 -4.41 -8.42 16.15
C ASP A 177 -4.21 -6.91 16.30
N SER A 178 -3.25 -6.55 17.16
CA SER A 178 -2.75 -5.18 17.22
C SER A 178 -1.93 -4.84 15.98
N TRP A 179 -2.09 -3.61 15.49
CA TRP A 179 -1.30 -3.08 14.38
C TRP A 179 0.18 -2.98 14.76
N ARG A 180 1.05 -3.58 13.95
CA ARG A 180 2.51 -3.46 14.07
C ARG A 180 3.04 -2.45 13.09
N ARG A 181 4.04 -1.67 13.50
CA ARG A 181 4.75 -0.75 12.60
C ARG A 181 5.42 -1.55 11.49
N ASP A 182 5.37 -1.02 10.27
CA ASP A 182 6.11 -1.54 9.13
C ASP A 182 6.90 -0.42 8.45
N ASP A 183 7.93 -0.83 7.72
CA ASP A 183 8.69 0.05 6.84
C ASP A 183 8.03 0.06 5.44
N ILE A 184 8.17 1.20 4.74
CA ILE A 184 7.77 1.33 3.34
C ILE A 184 8.71 0.55 2.46
#